data_AF-A0A086J3B8-F1
#
_entry.id   AF-A0A086J3B8-F1
#
_cell.length_a   1.000
_cell.length_b   1.000
_cell.length_c   1.000
_cell.angle_alpha   90.00
_cell.angle_beta   90.00
_cell.angle_gamma   90.00
#
_symmetry.space_group_name_H-M   'P 1'
#
loop_
_entity.id
_entity.type
_entity.pdbx_description
1 polymer ?
#
loop_
_entity_poly.entity_id
_entity_poly.type
_entity_poly.pdbx_seq_one_letter_code
_entity_poly.pdbx_strand_id
1 'polypeptide(L)'
;MGIGQEIISELLNDKGYFQKLDRNSYEIEKIEEQLRGGMMPSIFKLHSKESVVAPQSAEEYMKILSLVDIKQAQVKVIKEIVERVMGYPINYYAVKRKVTEALRERSMEYIRKNKKLEASLFKAHVLVISRCCRAYFDEIIMPLCKEGMTSTVALIISRVIMRCTSEKSHMEELLRKVMQLEKSHSVYTLLTAILIKKIQFGQRVIDEVHEYVLQESAGAEGPRFLAWNKVVLVFLRNYKTKINQSALREIYSQAESPIEVEILKELSE
;
A
#
# COMPACT_ATOMS: atom_id res chain seq x y z
N MET A 1 0.29 -43.44 25.62
CA MET A 1 0.70 -42.60 24.49
C MET A 1 -0.57 -42.26 23.72
N GLY A 2 -0.93 -40.98 23.67
CA GLY A 2 -2.26 -40.54 23.29
C GLY A 2 -2.48 -40.60 21.79
N ILE A 3 -3.67 -41.03 21.38
CA ILE A 3 -4.18 -41.13 20.00
C ILE A 3 -3.89 -39.86 19.16
N GLY A 4 -3.74 -38.69 19.81
CA GLY A 4 -3.36 -37.43 19.16
C GLY A 4 -1.92 -37.35 18.64
N GLN A 5 -0.97 -38.15 19.12
CA GLN A 5 0.42 -38.16 18.61
C GLN A 5 0.58 -39.06 17.37
N GLU A 6 -0.19 -40.13 17.26
CA GLU A 6 -0.21 -41.01 16.08
C GLU A 6 -0.86 -40.31 14.88
N ILE A 7 -1.99 -39.60 15.08
CA ILE A 7 -2.64 -38.81 14.02
C ILE A 7 -1.74 -37.66 13.54
N ILE A 8 -1.01 -37.03 14.45
CA ILE A 8 0.00 -36.02 14.08
C ILE A 8 1.13 -36.70 13.28
N SER A 9 1.64 -37.87 13.68
CA SER A 9 2.68 -38.57 12.91
C SER A 9 2.22 -39.06 11.53
N GLU A 10 0.95 -39.43 11.37
CA GLU A 10 0.36 -39.83 10.09
C GLU A 10 0.11 -38.61 9.19
N LEU A 11 -0.36 -37.48 9.74
CA LEU A 11 -0.50 -36.21 8.99
C LEU A 11 0.85 -35.60 8.59
N LEU A 12 1.92 -35.86 9.35
CA LEU A 12 3.28 -35.36 9.11
C LEU A 12 3.98 -36.05 7.91
N ASN A 13 3.52 -37.22 7.47
CA ASN A 13 4.08 -37.95 6.33
C ASN A 13 3.23 -37.88 5.05
N ASP A 14 2.03 -37.30 5.12
CA ASP A 14 1.04 -37.43 4.06
C ASP A 14 1.06 -36.22 3.13
N LYS A 15 1.30 -36.48 1.83
CA LYS A 15 1.07 -35.51 0.75
C LYS A 15 -0.42 -35.19 0.69
N GLY A 16 -0.87 -34.26 1.52
CA GLY A 16 -2.30 -34.00 1.68
C GLY A 16 -2.73 -33.27 2.96
N TYR A 17 -1.81 -32.93 3.89
CA TYR A 17 -2.15 -32.15 5.10
C TYR A 17 -3.01 -30.93 4.78
N PHE A 18 -2.57 -30.10 3.85
CA PHE A 18 -3.33 -28.93 3.42
C PHE A 18 -4.63 -29.30 2.71
N GLN A 19 -4.75 -30.46 2.07
CA GLN A 19 -5.99 -30.91 1.44
C GLN A 19 -7.07 -31.24 2.48
N LYS A 20 -6.67 -31.77 3.64
CA LYS A 20 -7.54 -32.20 4.74
C LYS A 20 -7.92 -31.08 5.72
N LEU A 21 -7.23 -29.95 5.70
CA LEU A 21 -7.57 -28.78 6.54
C LEU A 21 -8.95 -28.20 6.17
N ASP A 22 -9.80 -28.06 7.19
CA ASP A 22 -11.13 -27.46 7.14
C ASP A 22 -11.21 -26.26 8.10
N ARG A 23 -12.11 -25.31 7.84
CA ARG A 23 -12.30 -24.10 8.66
C ARG A 23 -12.66 -24.42 10.11
N ASN A 24 -13.35 -25.52 10.36
CA ASN A 24 -13.78 -25.93 11.70
C ASN A 24 -12.83 -26.96 12.33
N SER A 25 -11.64 -27.17 11.76
CA SER A 25 -10.67 -28.08 12.35
C SER A 25 -10.05 -27.49 13.62
N TYR A 26 -9.72 -28.37 14.57
CA TYR A 26 -9.06 -27.99 15.83
C TYR A 26 -7.73 -27.26 15.60
N GLU A 27 -7.03 -27.59 14.51
CA GLU A 27 -5.78 -26.93 14.12
C GLU A 27 -6.01 -25.46 13.74
N ILE A 28 -7.07 -25.16 12.98
CA ILE A 28 -7.40 -23.78 12.60
C ILE A 28 -7.79 -22.97 13.84
N GLU A 29 -8.61 -23.54 14.73
CA GLU A 29 -8.98 -22.88 15.98
C GLU A 29 -7.73 -22.52 16.82
N LYS A 30 -6.82 -23.47 16.99
CA LYS A 30 -5.55 -23.26 17.70
C LYS A 30 -4.67 -22.19 17.03
N ILE A 31 -4.62 -22.15 15.71
CA ILE A 31 -3.89 -21.10 14.96
C ILE A 31 -4.51 -19.74 15.25
N GLU A 32 -5.83 -19.61 15.23
CA GLU A 32 -6.53 -18.35 15.52
C GLU A 32 -6.36 -17.91 16.98
N GLU A 33 -6.35 -18.85 17.92
CA GLU A 33 -6.00 -18.56 19.32
C GLU A 33 -4.60 -18.00 19.47
N GLN A 34 -3.60 -18.60 18.79
CA GLN A 34 -2.23 -18.08 18.79
C GLN A 34 -2.17 -16.66 18.21
N LEU A 35 -2.83 -16.42 17.07
CA LEU A 35 -2.90 -15.10 16.44
C LEU A 35 -3.50 -14.04 17.38
N ARG A 36 -4.60 -14.37 18.06
CA ARG A 36 -5.28 -13.49 19.04
C ARG A 36 -4.44 -13.31 20.31
N GLY A 37 -3.73 -14.35 20.75
CA GLY A 37 -2.81 -14.35 21.87
C GLY A 37 -1.49 -13.62 21.59
N GLY A 38 -1.23 -13.26 20.32
CA GLY A 38 -0.02 -12.56 19.92
C GLY A 38 1.20 -13.48 19.73
N MET A 39 0.98 -14.77 19.58
CA MET A 39 1.99 -15.75 19.22
C MET A 39 1.96 -15.98 17.71
N MET A 40 3.13 -16.07 17.09
CA MET A 40 3.22 -16.37 15.66
C MET A 40 3.08 -17.88 15.41
N PRO A 41 2.04 -18.32 14.66
CA PRO A 41 1.89 -19.72 14.30
C PRO A 41 2.97 -20.16 13.30
N SER A 42 3.49 -21.39 13.45
CA SER A 42 4.54 -21.92 12.56
C SER A 42 4.10 -22.05 11.10
N ILE A 43 2.79 -22.17 10.85
CA ILE A 43 2.20 -22.26 9.50
C ILE A 43 2.42 -20.99 8.65
N PHE A 44 2.74 -19.86 9.26
CA PHE A 44 3.08 -18.63 8.53
C PHE A 44 4.58 -18.52 8.20
N LYS A 45 5.39 -19.54 8.53
CA LYS A 45 6.80 -19.66 8.13
C LYS A 45 6.89 -20.50 6.86
N LEU A 46 7.30 -19.91 5.74
CA LEU A 46 7.57 -20.62 4.49
C LEU A 46 8.82 -21.51 4.59
N HIS A 47 8.78 -22.71 3.99
CA HIS A 47 9.92 -23.63 3.84
C HIS A 47 10.72 -23.90 5.12
N SER A 48 10.07 -23.83 6.29
CA SER A 48 10.75 -24.14 7.55
C SER A 48 11.04 -25.64 7.60
N LYS A 49 12.32 -26.02 7.51
CA LYS A 49 12.75 -27.43 7.64
C LYS A 49 12.38 -28.04 9.00
N GLU A 50 12.21 -27.19 10.01
CA GLU A 50 11.81 -27.54 11.36
C GLU A 50 10.28 -27.66 11.53
N SER A 51 9.50 -27.21 10.53
CA SER A 51 8.05 -27.19 10.60
C SER A 51 7.46 -27.83 9.36
N VAL A 52 7.06 -29.09 9.50
CA VAL A 52 6.38 -29.86 8.46
C VAL A 52 5.03 -29.22 8.06
N VAL A 53 4.45 -28.40 8.94
CA VAL A 53 3.21 -27.64 8.68
C VAL A 53 3.43 -26.32 7.94
N ALA A 54 4.66 -26.00 7.55
CA ALA A 54 4.96 -24.82 6.74
C ALA A 54 4.45 -25.02 5.29
N PRO A 55 3.74 -24.04 4.69
CA PRO A 55 3.38 -24.11 3.28
C PRO A 55 4.65 -24.11 2.41
N GLN A 56 4.64 -24.99 1.43
CA GLN A 56 5.71 -25.18 0.45
C GLN A 56 5.40 -24.50 -0.89
N SER A 57 4.16 -24.08 -1.10
CA SER A 57 3.74 -23.35 -2.31
C SER A 57 2.87 -22.15 -1.99
N ALA A 58 2.73 -21.24 -2.97
CA ALA A 58 1.82 -20.11 -2.87
C ALA A 58 0.35 -20.56 -2.76
N GLU A 59 0.01 -21.69 -3.40
CA GLU A 59 -1.34 -22.28 -3.38
C GLU A 59 -1.69 -22.80 -1.98
N GLU A 60 -0.77 -23.53 -1.33
CA GLU A 60 -0.95 -23.99 0.05
C GLU A 60 -1.10 -22.82 1.01
N TYR A 61 -0.25 -21.79 0.86
CA TYR A 61 -0.34 -20.58 1.67
C TYR A 61 -1.69 -19.88 1.48
N MET A 62 -2.15 -19.73 0.24
CA MET A 62 -3.46 -19.16 -0.04
C MET A 62 -4.59 -19.97 0.57
N LYS A 63 -4.50 -21.31 0.55
CA LYS A 63 -5.49 -22.17 1.22
C LYS A 63 -5.53 -21.87 2.71
N ILE A 64 -4.38 -21.77 3.38
CA ILE A 64 -4.33 -21.38 4.81
C ILE A 64 -4.98 -20.01 5.03
N LEU A 65 -4.66 -19.00 4.21
CA LEU A 65 -5.24 -17.66 4.33
C LEU A 65 -6.74 -17.59 4.03
N SER A 66 -7.28 -18.57 3.29
CA SER A 66 -8.74 -18.70 3.11
C SER A 66 -9.43 -19.31 4.32
N LEU A 67 -8.69 -20.08 5.11
CA LEU A 67 -9.19 -20.80 6.28
C LEU A 67 -8.89 -20.10 7.61
N VAL A 68 -8.03 -19.08 7.66
CA VAL A 68 -7.62 -18.39 8.89
C VAL A 68 -7.92 -16.90 8.79
N ASP A 69 -8.61 -16.34 9.80
CA ASP A 69 -8.93 -14.92 9.81
C ASP A 69 -7.79 -14.09 10.43
N ILE A 70 -6.75 -13.85 9.64
CA ILE A 70 -5.54 -13.15 10.10
C ILE A 70 -5.79 -11.70 10.55
N LYS A 71 -6.95 -11.10 10.23
CA LYS A 71 -7.28 -9.73 10.69
C LYS A 71 -7.54 -9.64 12.19
N GLN A 72 -7.93 -10.75 12.82
CA GLN A 72 -8.14 -10.83 14.27
C GLN A 72 -6.82 -10.93 15.05
N ALA A 73 -5.70 -11.11 14.34
CA ALA A 73 -4.40 -11.21 14.98
C ALA A 73 -4.02 -9.92 15.72
N GLN A 74 -3.18 -10.06 16.74
CA GLN A 74 -2.56 -8.88 17.36
C GLN A 74 -1.73 -8.12 16.32
N VAL A 75 -1.69 -6.81 16.47
CA VAL A 75 -1.01 -5.91 15.53
C VAL A 75 0.46 -6.26 15.30
N LYS A 76 1.18 -6.67 16.36
CA LYS A 76 2.57 -7.15 16.25
C LYS A 76 2.70 -8.38 15.35
N VAL A 77 1.73 -9.29 15.41
CA VAL A 77 1.70 -10.53 14.62
C VAL A 77 1.37 -10.22 13.17
N ILE A 78 0.42 -9.31 12.89
CA ILE A 78 0.14 -8.86 11.51
C ILE A 78 1.39 -8.25 10.88
N LYS A 79 2.09 -7.37 11.60
CA LYS A 79 3.37 -6.80 11.14
C LYS A 79 4.37 -7.90 10.80
N GLU A 80 4.51 -8.91 11.67
CA GLU A 80 5.47 -9.99 11.48
C GLU A 80 5.07 -10.92 10.30
N ILE A 81 3.77 -11.20 10.09
CA ILE A 81 3.27 -11.90 8.90
C ILE A 81 3.62 -11.10 7.63
N VAL A 82 3.34 -9.78 7.63
CA VAL A 82 3.70 -8.89 6.52
C VAL A 82 5.20 -8.91 6.27
N GLU A 83 6.03 -8.84 7.31
CA GLU A 83 7.49 -8.89 7.20
C GLU A 83 7.98 -10.16 6.50
N ARG A 84 7.41 -11.31 6.84
CA ARG A 84 7.73 -12.57 6.19
C ARG A 84 7.24 -12.60 4.74
N VAL A 85 5.97 -12.33 4.53
CA VAL A 85 5.29 -12.49 3.23
C VAL A 85 5.86 -11.54 2.18
N MET A 86 6.23 -10.32 2.57
CA MET A 86 6.88 -9.37 1.66
C MET A 86 8.30 -9.78 1.27
N GLY A 87 8.94 -10.64 2.07
CA GLY A 87 10.24 -11.25 1.75
C GLY A 87 10.17 -12.43 0.78
N TYR A 88 8.98 -12.98 0.51
CA TYR A 88 8.83 -14.14 -0.38
C TYR A 88 8.98 -13.77 -1.87
N PRO A 89 9.29 -14.75 -2.73
CA PRO A 89 9.48 -14.50 -4.16
C PRO A 89 8.22 -13.98 -4.87
N ILE A 90 8.37 -13.54 -6.12
CA ILE A 90 7.30 -12.85 -6.86
C ILE A 90 6.08 -13.73 -7.14
N ASN A 91 6.25 -15.05 -7.30
CA ASN A 91 5.15 -16.00 -7.49
C ASN A 91 4.19 -16.09 -6.29
N TYR A 92 4.54 -15.52 -5.14
CA TYR A 92 3.65 -15.36 -3.97
C TYR A 92 2.82 -14.07 -4.02
N TYR A 93 2.68 -13.44 -5.19
CA TYR A 93 1.94 -12.17 -5.30
C TYR A 93 0.49 -12.26 -4.80
N ALA A 94 -0.23 -13.36 -5.06
CA ALA A 94 -1.58 -13.56 -4.53
C ALA A 94 -1.61 -13.54 -2.98
N VAL A 95 -0.62 -14.19 -2.35
CA VAL A 95 -0.43 -14.20 -0.88
C VAL A 95 -0.13 -12.79 -0.38
N LYS A 96 0.77 -12.06 -1.06
CA LYS A 96 1.10 -10.67 -0.73
C LYS A 96 -0.13 -9.77 -0.78
N ARG A 97 -0.99 -9.92 -1.80
CA ARG A 97 -2.27 -9.19 -1.88
C ARG A 97 -3.16 -9.51 -0.68
N LYS A 98 -3.41 -10.80 -0.40
CA LYS A 98 -4.31 -11.22 0.69
C LYS A 98 -3.86 -10.72 2.06
N VAL A 99 -2.55 -10.75 2.33
CA VAL A 99 -1.98 -10.20 3.58
C VAL A 99 -2.04 -8.67 3.63
N THR A 100 -1.91 -8.00 2.48
CA THR A 100 -2.06 -6.55 2.38
C THR A 100 -3.51 -6.12 2.60
N GLU A 101 -4.48 -6.87 2.10
CA GLU A 101 -5.90 -6.67 2.38
C GLU A 101 -6.19 -6.74 3.89
N ALA A 102 -5.69 -7.79 4.57
CA ALA A 102 -5.84 -7.91 6.02
C ALA A 102 -5.17 -6.76 6.79
N LEU A 103 -4.00 -6.30 6.33
CA LEU A 103 -3.35 -5.09 6.86
C LEU A 103 -4.25 -3.86 6.69
N ARG A 104 -4.89 -3.68 5.52
CA ARG A 104 -5.85 -2.58 5.29
C ARG A 104 -6.96 -2.62 6.32
N GLU A 105 -7.66 -3.74 6.43
CA GLU A 105 -8.83 -3.90 7.29
C GLU A 105 -8.48 -3.54 8.73
N ARG A 106 -7.39 -4.12 9.26
CA ARG A 106 -6.94 -3.83 10.61
C ARG A 106 -6.54 -2.37 10.81
N SER A 107 -5.81 -1.79 9.86
CA SER A 107 -5.42 -0.38 9.91
C SER A 107 -6.63 0.54 9.93
N MET A 108 -7.67 0.24 9.16
CA MET A 108 -8.89 1.06 9.15
C MET A 108 -9.67 0.96 10.45
N GLU A 109 -9.73 -0.20 11.10
CA GLU A 109 -10.28 -0.32 12.46
C GLU A 109 -9.56 0.60 13.46
N TYR A 110 -8.22 0.59 13.43
CA TYR A 110 -7.41 1.44 14.31
C TYR A 110 -7.60 2.92 14.04
N ILE A 111 -7.63 3.34 12.77
CA ILE A 111 -7.82 4.74 12.39
C ILE A 111 -9.24 5.20 12.76
N ARG A 112 -10.27 4.38 12.54
CA ARG A 112 -11.65 4.73 12.92
C ARG A 112 -11.78 4.98 14.42
N LYS A 113 -11.20 4.09 15.24
CA LYS A 113 -11.24 4.15 16.71
C LYS A 113 -10.36 5.24 17.30
N ASN A 114 -9.13 5.41 16.80
CA ASN A 114 -8.11 6.24 17.45
C ASN A 114 -7.73 7.50 16.68
N LYS A 115 -8.27 7.68 15.45
CA LYS A 115 -7.88 8.73 14.49
C LYS A 115 -6.38 8.76 14.14
N LYS A 116 -5.65 7.70 14.49
CA LYS A 116 -4.22 7.50 14.23
C LYS A 116 -3.94 6.04 13.89
N LEU A 117 -2.88 5.81 13.13
CA LEU A 117 -2.38 4.48 12.84
C LEU A 117 -1.39 4.06 13.93
N GLU A 118 -1.47 2.80 14.36
CA GLU A 118 -0.50 2.22 15.30
C GLU A 118 0.88 2.08 14.62
N ALA A 119 1.97 2.21 15.39
CA ALA A 119 3.33 2.30 14.87
C ALA A 119 3.83 1.05 14.13
N SER A 120 3.48 -0.15 14.62
CA SER A 120 3.77 -1.42 13.97
C SER A 120 3.00 -1.60 12.66
N LEU A 121 1.73 -1.19 12.61
CA LEU A 121 0.96 -1.14 11.35
C LEU A 121 1.59 -0.14 10.38
N PHE A 122 1.99 1.05 10.85
CA PHE A 122 2.69 2.03 10.00
C PHE A 122 3.97 1.44 9.39
N LYS A 123 4.80 0.74 10.18
CA LYS A 123 5.99 0.04 9.68
C LYS A 123 5.63 -1.04 8.66
N ALA A 124 4.57 -1.79 8.89
CA ALA A 124 4.07 -2.79 7.94
C ALA A 124 3.67 -2.13 6.60
N HIS A 125 2.91 -1.03 6.64
CA HIS A 125 2.55 -0.26 5.45
C HIS A 125 3.78 0.23 4.67
N VAL A 126 4.78 0.78 5.37
CA VAL A 126 6.05 1.22 4.77
C VAL A 126 6.77 0.05 4.08
N LEU A 127 6.76 -1.13 4.68
CA LEU A 127 7.39 -2.30 4.09
C LEU A 127 6.67 -2.77 2.83
N VAL A 128 5.34 -2.87 2.86
CA VAL A 128 4.54 -3.33 1.71
C VAL A 128 4.75 -2.41 0.51
N ILE A 129 4.63 -1.08 0.67
CA ILE A 129 4.83 -0.16 -0.46
C ILE A 129 6.29 -0.17 -0.98
N SER A 130 7.26 -0.47 -0.11
CA SER A 130 8.68 -0.57 -0.50
C SER A 130 8.95 -1.83 -1.34
N ARG A 131 8.34 -2.96 -0.98
CA ARG A 131 8.65 -4.30 -1.55
C ARG A 131 7.65 -4.78 -2.60
N CYS A 132 6.41 -4.33 -2.54
CA CYS A 132 5.33 -4.76 -3.42
C CYS A 132 4.34 -3.61 -3.63
N CYS A 133 4.83 -2.53 -4.26
CA CYS A 133 4.04 -1.32 -4.50
C CYS A 133 2.72 -1.60 -5.23
N ARG A 134 2.73 -2.56 -6.18
CA ARG A 134 1.53 -3.02 -6.87
C ARG A 134 0.45 -3.54 -5.91
N ALA A 135 0.80 -4.42 -4.96
CA ALA A 135 -0.15 -4.91 -3.96
C ALA A 135 -0.63 -3.79 -3.04
N TYR A 136 0.24 -2.85 -2.68
CA TYR A 136 -0.16 -1.68 -1.89
C TYR A 136 -1.19 -0.83 -2.63
N PHE A 137 -0.99 -0.58 -3.92
CA PHE A 137 -1.95 0.17 -4.71
C PHE A 137 -3.29 -0.58 -4.82
N ASP A 138 -3.26 -1.85 -5.22
CA ASP A 138 -4.45 -2.65 -5.51
C ASP A 138 -5.30 -2.92 -4.25
N GLU A 139 -4.65 -3.09 -3.08
CA GLU A 139 -5.33 -3.50 -1.83
C GLU A 139 -5.48 -2.39 -0.80
N ILE A 140 -4.75 -1.27 -0.93
CA ILE A 140 -4.82 -0.14 0.01
C ILE A 140 -5.39 1.09 -0.69
N ILE A 141 -4.65 1.64 -1.65
CA ILE A 141 -4.97 2.96 -2.22
C ILE A 141 -6.27 2.90 -3.03
N MET A 142 -6.36 1.97 -3.99
CA MET A 142 -7.51 1.86 -4.89
C MET A 142 -8.82 1.60 -4.14
N PRO A 143 -8.92 0.62 -3.21
CA PRO A 143 -10.16 0.41 -2.45
C PRO A 143 -10.53 1.63 -1.61
N LEU A 144 -9.57 2.26 -0.93
CA LEU A 144 -9.85 3.43 -0.11
C LEU A 144 -10.33 4.62 -0.94
N CYS A 145 -9.80 4.82 -2.15
CA CYS A 145 -10.30 5.85 -3.07
C CYS A 145 -11.74 5.56 -3.49
N LYS A 146 -12.06 4.32 -3.87
CA LYS A 146 -13.44 3.90 -4.22
C LYS A 146 -14.42 4.03 -3.06
N GLU A 147 -13.96 3.82 -1.83
CA GLU A 147 -14.75 3.93 -0.60
C GLU A 147 -14.88 5.39 -0.10
N GLY A 148 -14.28 6.38 -0.78
CA GLY A 148 -14.27 7.77 -0.32
C GLY A 148 -13.18 8.03 0.73
N MET A 149 -11.92 8.01 0.31
CA MET A 149 -10.77 8.17 1.19
C MET A 149 -10.84 9.52 1.94
N THR A 150 -10.91 9.48 3.27
CA THR A 150 -10.87 10.69 4.10
C THR A 150 -9.50 11.37 4.11
N SER A 151 -9.46 12.68 4.36
CA SER A 151 -8.20 13.45 4.45
C SER A 151 -7.24 12.91 5.53
N THR A 152 -7.76 12.40 6.65
CA THR A 152 -6.93 11.77 7.69
C THR A 152 -6.21 10.54 7.16
N VAL A 153 -6.91 9.68 6.42
CA VAL A 153 -6.32 8.47 5.83
C VAL A 153 -5.32 8.85 4.74
N ALA A 154 -5.66 9.83 3.88
CA ALA A 154 -4.75 10.32 2.85
C ALA A 154 -3.44 10.88 3.44
N LEU A 155 -3.51 11.63 4.55
CA LEU A 155 -2.33 12.13 5.26
C LEU A 155 -1.47 11.01 5.86
N ILE A 156 -2.09 9.98 6.44
CA ILE A 156 -1.37 8.82 6.97
C ILE A 156 -0.64 8.09 5.83
N ILE A 157 -1.33 7.80 4.72
CA ILE A 157 -0.73 7.13 3.55
C ILE A 157 0.37 8.00 2.93
N SER A 158 0.17 9.31 2.86
CA SER A 158 1.20 10.24 2.38
C SER A 158 2.48 10.15 3.21
N ARG A 159 2.36 10.03 4.54
CA ARG A 159 3.52 9.81 5.43
C ARG A 159 4.19 8.46 5.18
N VAL A 160 3.41 7.41 4.89
CA VAL A 160 3.95 6.11 4.48
C VAL A 160 4.76 6.23 3.19
N ILE A 161 4.21 6.88 2.16
CA ILE A 161 4.86 7.13 0.87
C ILE A 161 6.17 7.91 1.05
N MET A 162 6.14 8.98 1.86
CA MET A 162 7.34 9.77 2.12
C MET A 162 8.43 8.96 2.84
N ARG A 163 8.05 8.01 3.71
CA ARG A 163 9.00 7.18 4.47
C ARG A 163 9.47 5.90 3.79
N CYS A 164 8.82 5.45 2.73
CA CYS A 164 9.24 4.22 2.05
C CYS A 164 10.61 4.36 1.37
N THR A 165 11.30 3.24 1.22
CA THR A 165 12.48 3.15 0.35
C THR A 165 12.11 2.27 -0.81
N SER A 166 11.68 2.89 -1.90
CA SER A 166 11.19 2.22 -3.11
C SER A 166 12.10 2.53 -4.28
N GLU A 167 12.29 1.55 -5.16
CA GLU A 167 12.94 1.76 -6.46
C GLU A 167 12.20 2.80 -7.30
N LYS A 168 12.94 3.51 -8.16
CA LYS A 168 12.39 4.51 -9.06
C LYS A 168 11.23 3.97 -9.89
N SER A 169 11.39 2.80 -10.49
CA SER A 169 10.38 2.12 -11.31
C SER A 169 9.05 1.94 -10.58
N HIS A 170 9.08 1.49 -9.32
CA HIS A 170 7.88 1.32 -8.50
C HIS A 170 7.17 2.64 -8.20
N MET A 171 7.92 3.72 -7.98
CA MET A 171 7.34 5.03 -7.71
C MET A 171 6.77 5.69 -8.97
N GLU A 172 7.40 5.47 -10.14
CA GLU A 172 6.85 5.87 -11.44
C GLU A 172 5.56 5.12 -11.77
N GLU A 173 5.51 3.80 -11.55
CA GLU A 173 4.28 3.02 -11.72
C GLU A 173 3.18 3.52 -10.78
N LEU A 174 3.52 3.76 -9.51
CA LEU A 174 2.56 4.29 -8.53
C LEU A 174 2.03 5.66 -8.95
N LEU A 175 2.89 6.57 -9.40
CA LEU A 175 2.50 7.90 -9.85
C LEU A 175 1.48 7.81 -11.00
N ARG A 176 1.77 7.02 -12.03
CA ARG A 176 0.84 6.78 -13.15
C ARG A 176 -0.50 6.24 -12.68
N LYS A 177 -0.48 5.23 -11.81
CA LYS A 177 -1.69 4.61 -11.28
C LYS A 177 -2.52 5.58 -10.44
N VAL A 178 -1.89 6.44 -9.65
CA VAL A 178 -2.59 7.46 -8.85
C VAL A 178 -3.17 8.57 -9.72
N MET A 179 -2.49 8.99 -10.80
CA MET A 179 -3.03 9.98 -11.76
C MET A 179 -4.28 9.48 -12.49
N GLN A 180 -4.48 8.17 -12.60
CA GLN A 180 -5.67 7.55 -13.21
C GLN A 180 -6.87 7.45 -12.24
N LEU A 181 -6.70 7.79 -10.96
CA LEU A 181 -7.79 7.76 -9.98
C LEU A 181 -8.73 8.96 -10.16
N GLU A 182 -9.94 8.83 -9.63
CA GLU A 182 -10.90 9.93 -9.56
C GLU A 182 -10.30 11.11 -8.79
N LYS A 183 -10.37 12.28 -9.43
CA LYS A 183 -9.79 13.53 -8.94
C LYS A 183 -10.44 13.92 -7.63
N SER A 184 -9.63 14.06 -6.59
CA SER A 184 -10.09 14.42 -5.25
C SER A 184 -8.96 15.01 -4.42
N HIS A 185 -9.31 15.72 -3.35
CA HIS A 185 -8.34 16.27 -2.40
C HIS A 185 -7.38 15.19 -1.84
N SER A 186 -7.90 14.01 -1.53
CA SER A 186 -7.11 12.88 -1.06
C SER A 186 -6.12 12.40 -2.11
N VAL A 187 -6.53 12.28 -3.38
CA VAL A 187 -5.64 11.88 -4.48
C VAL A 187 -4.53 12.91 -4.72
N TYR A 188 -4.85 14.21 -4.74
CA TYR A 188 -3.82 15.25 -4.86
C TYR A 188 -2.82 15.23 -3.70
N THR A 189 -3.26 14.88 -2.49
CA THR A 189 -2.38 14.73 -1.33
C THR A 189 -1.39 13.57 -1.56
N LEU A 190 -1.85 12.45 -2.12
CA LEU A 190 -0.98 11.32 -2.47
C LEU A 190 0.00 11.68 -3.60
N LEU A 191 -0.47 12.35 -4.65
CA LEU A 191 0.38 12.83 -5.75
C LEU A 191 1.49 13.74 -5.23
N THR A 192 1.13 14.69 -4.36
CA THR A 192 2.10 15.59 -3.71
C THR A 192 3.15 14.78 -2.95
N ALA A 193 2.74 13.77 -2.17
CA ALA A 193 3.68 12.93 -1.41
C ALA A 193 4.65 12.14 -2.30
N ILE A 194 4.20 11.69 -3.47
CA ILE A 194 5.02 11.00 -4.46
C ILE A 194 6.02 11.97 -5.10
N LEU A 195 5.55 13.16 -5.53
CA LEU A 195 6.37 14.16 -6.21
C LEU A 195 7.39 14.84 -5.29
N ILE A 196 7.09 15.01 -3.99
CA ILE A 196 8.05 15.52 -2.99
C ILE A 196 9.22 14.55 -2.78
N LYS A 197 9.01 13.27 -3.07
CA LYS A 197 10.06 12.26 -2.90
C LYS A 197 11.22 12.60 -3.84
N LYS A 198 12.44 12.62 -3.31
CA LYS A 198 13.67 12.96 -4.03
C LYS A 198 14.07 11.87 -5.04
N ILE A 199 13.19 11.55 -5.97
CA ILE A 199 13.38 10.58 -7.04
C ILE A 199 13.47 11.32 -8.36
N GLN A 200 14.49 10.99 -9.14
CA GLN A 200 14.64 11.53 -10.49
C GLN A 200 13.79 10.69 -11.45
N PHE A 201 12.54 11.08 -11.69
CA PHE A 201 11.68 10.43 -12.69
C PHE A 201 12.27 10.53 -14.11
N GLY A 202 11.99 9.53 -14.95
CA GLY A 202 12.35 9.54 -16.37
C GLY A 202 11.53 10.58 -17.14
N GLN A 203 12.08 11.08 -18.25
CA GLN A 203 11.44 12.15 -19.03
C GLN A 203 10.01 11.81 -19.44
N ARG A 204 9.77 10.59 -19.90
CA ARG A 204 8.41 10.12 -20.25
C ARG A 204 7.40 10.27 -19.12
N VAL A 205 7.78 9.98 -17.87
CA VAL A 205 6.87 10.17 -16.71
C VAL A 205 6.64 11.65 -16.44
N ILE A 206 7.69 12.47 -16.59
CA ILE A 206 7.58 13.92 -16.43
C ILE A 206 6.63 14.50 -17.47
N ASP A 207 6.71 14.05 -18.72
CA ASP A 207 5.82 14.47 -19.80
C ASP A 207 4.36 14.05 -19.52
N GLU A 208 4.15 12.81 -19.06
CA GLU A 208 2.81 12.31 -18.66
C GLU A 208 2.23 13.12 -17.49
N VAL A 209 3.05 13.46 -16.48
CA VAL A 209 2.61 14.33 -15.35
C VAL A 209 2.34 15.74 -15.83
N HIS A 210 3.16 16.27 -16.74
CA HIS A 210 2.97 17.60 -17.31
C HIS A 210 1.65 17.69 -18.09
N GLU A 211 1.37 16.71 -18.94
CA GLU A 211 0.11 16.61 -19.66
C GLU A 211 -1.08 16.52 -18.70
N TYR A 212 -0.98 15.69 -17.66
CA TYR A 212 -1.99 15.59 -16.61
C TYR A 212 -2.23 16.94 -15.91
N VAL A 213 -1.16 17.68 -15.60
CA VAL A 213 -1.24 19.01 -14.97
C VAL A 213 -1.90 20.04 -15.89
N LEU A 214 -1.60 20.02 -17.19
CA LEU A 214 -2.23 20.91 -18.16
C LEU A 214 -3.72 20.64 -18.30
N GLN A 215 -4.10 19.38 -18.51
CA GLN A 215 -5.50 18.97 -18.66
C GLN A 215 -6.32 19.35 -17.43
N GLU A 216 -5.76 19.09 -16.24
CA GLU A 216 -6.46 19.39 -14.99
C GLU A 216 -6.58 20.89 -14.72
N SER A 217 -5.53 21.67 -15.02
CA SER A 217 -5.56 23.12 -14.76
C SER A 217 -6.42 23.88 -15.76
N ALA A 218 -6.57 23.36 -16.99
CA ALA A 218 -7.43 23.93 -18.03
C ALA A 218 -8.90 23.59 -17.84
N GLY A 219 -9.22 22.41 -17.30
CA GLY A 219 -10.61 21.96 -17.08
C GLY A 219 -11.29 22.52 -15.83
N ALA A 220 -10.61 23.34 -15.03
CA ALA A 220 -11.17 23.89 -13.80
C ALA A 220 -12.04 25.14 -14.08
N GLU A 221 -13.36 24.98 -14.10
CA GLU A 221 -14.31 26.09 -14.04
C GLU A 221 -14.44 26.58 -12.59
N GLY A 222 -13.52 27.45 -12.15
CA GLY A 222 -13.54 28.06 -10.81
C GLY A 222 -12.22 28.00 -10.06
N PRO A 223 -12.17 28.47 -8.80
CA PRO A 223 -10.94 28.53 -8.01
C PRO A 223 -10.39 27.11 -7.76
N ARG A 224 -9.12 26.91 -8.11
CA ARG A 224 -8.46 25.61 -7.98
C ARG A 224 -8.29 25.23 -6.52
N PHE A 225 -8.46 23.94 -6.21
CA PHE A 225 -8.24 23.45 -4.85
C PHE A 225 -6.81 23.71 -4.38
N LEU A 226 -6.63 24.14 -3.13
CA LEU A 226 -5.30 24.32 -2.52
C LEU A 226 -4.41 23.07 -2.65
N ALA A 227 -4.99 21.86 -2.53
CA ALA A 227 -4.26 20.62 -2.70
C ALA A 227 -3.79 20.40 -4.14
N TRP A 228 -4.57 20.82 -5.14
CA TRP A 228 -4.16 20.79 -6.54
C TRP A 228 -2.98 21.73 -6.79
N ASN A 229 -3.08 22.98 -6.35
CA ASN A 229 -2.00 23.94 -6.51
C ASN A 229 -0.69 23.50 -5.81
N LYS A 230 -0.78 22.73 -4.71
CA LYS A 230 0.40 22.09 -4.10
C LYS A 230 1.05 21.03 -5.00
N VAL A 231 0.26 20.23 -5.73
CA VAL A 231 0.78 19.26 -6.72
C VAL A 231 1.57 20.00 -7.79
N VAL A 232 0.98 21.05 -8.37
CA VAL A 232 1.60 21.86 -9.44
C VAL A 232 2.89 22.52 -8.95
N LEU A 233 2.87 23.18 -7.80
CA LEU A 233 4.04 23.85 -7.26
C LEU A 233 5.21 22.88 -7.00
N VAL A 234 4.93 21.71 -6.41
CA VAL A 234 5.98 20.69 -6.17
C VAL A 234 6.51 20.13 -7.49
N PHE A 235 5.63 19.90 -8.47
CA PHE A 235 6.03 19.44 -9.78
C PHE A 235 6.98 20.43 -10.46
N LEU A 236 6.63 21.73 -10.47
CA LEU A 236 7.45 22.77 -11.07
C LEU A 236 8.82 22.91 -10.38
N ARG A 237 8.84 22.97 -9.04
CA ARG A 237 10.10 23.05 -8.28
C ARG A 237 11.08 21.92 -8.60
N ASN A 238 10.56 20.75 -8.95
CA ASN A 238 11.38 19.58 -9.24
C ASN A 238 11.71 19.40 -10.74
N TYR A 239 10.85 19.88 -11.64
CA TYR A 239 10.91 19.49 -13.06
C TYR A 239 10.71 20.64 -14.07
N LYS A 240 10.64 21.91 -13.64
CA LYS A 240 10.40 23.06 -14.55
C LYS A 240 11.35 23.16 -15.73
N THR A 241 12.62 22.76 -15.55
CA THR A 241 13.65 22.81 -16.60
C THR A 241 13.49 21.72 -17.67
N LYS A 242 12.56 20.78 -17.47
CA LYS A 242 12.36 19.61 -18.33
C LYS A 242 11.03 19.64 -19.08
N ILE A 243 10.26 20.72 -18.98
CA ILE A 243 8.91 20.83 -19.55
C ILE A 243 8.73 22.17 -20.26
N ASN A 244 7.77 22.23 -21.18
CA ASN A 244 7.32 23.49 -21.76
C ASN A 244 6.35 24.20 -20.81
N GLN A 245 6.73 25.38 -20.33
CA GLN A 245 5.97 26.11 -19.30
C GLN A 245 4.94 27.11 -19.87
N SER A 246 4.90 27.34 -21.19
CA SER A 246 4.11 28.43 -21.77
C SER A 246 2.62 28.35 -21.45
N ALA A 247 2.03 27.15 -21.59
CA ALA A 247 0.62 26.96 -21.28
C ALA A 247 0.33 27.12 -19.78
N LEU A 248 1.22 26.68 -18.89
CA LEU A 248 1.06 26.89 -17.45
C LEU A 248 1.18 28.36 -17.07
N ARG A 249 2.06 29.12 -17.73
CA ARG A 249 2.16 30.58 -17.51
C ARG A 249 0.87 31.29 -17.85
N GLU A 250 0.21 30.91 -18.95
CA GLU A 250 -1.09 31.45 -19.34
C GLU A 250 -2.18 31.06 -18.32
N ILE A 251 -2.24 29.79 -17.95
CA ILE A 251 -3.20 29.23 -16.97
C ILE A 251 -3.11 29.88 -15.58
N TYR A 252 -1.93 30.33 -15.18
CA TYR A 252 -1.65 30.97 -13.88
C TYR A 252 -1.38 32.47 -13.99
N SER A 253 -1.61 33.12 -15.14
CA SER A 253 -1.30 34.55 -15.34
C SER A 253 -2.16 35.46 -14.47
N GLN A 254 -3.37 35.02 -14.15
CA GLN A 254 -4.30 35.69 -13.24
C GLN A 254 -4.33 34.97 -11.90
N ALA A 255 -3.18 34.88 -11.22
CA ALA A 255 -3.08 34.25 -9.91
C ALA A 255 -3.94 35.01 -8.88
N GLU A 256 -4.91 34.34 -8.26
CA GLU A 256 -5.83 34.95 -7.29
C GLU A 256 -5.46 34.60 -5.83
N SER A 257 -4.75 33.49 -5.63
CA SER A 257 -4.37 33.00 -4.30
C SER A 257 -2.86 33.07 -4.04
N PRO A 258 -2.41 33.13 -2.77
CA PRO A 258 -0.99 33.20 -2.44
C PRO A 258 -0.15 32.04 -3.00
N ILE A 259 -0.72 30.84 -3.13
CA ILE A 259 -0.02 29.69 -3.72
C ILE A 259 0.10 29.81 -5.24
N GLU A 260 -0.87 30.40 -5.91
CA GLU A 260 -0.81 30.65 -7.35
C GLU A 260 0.21 31.71 -7.69
N VAL A 261 0.35 32.73 -6.84
CA VAL A 261 1.42 33.71 -6.95
C VAL A 261 2.79 33.04 -6.84
N GLU A 262 2.95 32.07 -5.93
CA GLU A 262 4.19 31.30 -5.81
C GLU A 262 4.44 30.41 -7.04
N ILE A 263 3.39 29.78 -7.60
CA ILE A 263 3.48 29.03 -8.85
C ILE A 263 3.94 29.95 -10.00
N LEU A 264 3.35 31.15 -10.10
CA LEU A 264 3.69 32.11 -11.14
C LEU A 264 5.14 32.61 -11.03
N LYS A 265 5.65 32.80 -9.80
CA LYS A 265 7.07 33.09 -9.55
C LYS A 265 7.96 31.95 -10.04
N GLU A 266 7.65 30.71 -9.66
CA GLU A 266 8.43 29.54 -10.06
C GLU A 266 8.47 29.36 -11.59
N LEU A 267 7.40 29.74 -12.29
CA LEU A 267 7.33 29.74 -13.76
C LEU A 267 8.10 30.89 -14.40
N SER A 268 8.37 31.98 -13.68
CA SER A 268 9.06 33.17 -14.20
C SER A 268 10.58 33.14 -13.99
N GLU A 269 11.04 32.31 -13.05
CA GLU A 269 12.45 32.00 -12.76
C GLU A 269 13.01 30.87 -13.61
#